data_AF-A0A561E8B9-F1
#
_entry.id   AF-A0A561E8B9-F1
#
_cell.length_a   1.000
_cell.length_b   1.000
_cell.length_c   1.000
_cell.angle_alpha   90.00
_cell.angle_beta   90.00
_cell.angle_gamma   90.00
#
_symmetry.space_group_name_H-M   'P 1'
#
loop_
_entity.id
_entity.type
_entity.pdbx_description
1 polymer ?
#
loop_
_entity_poly.entity_id
_entity_poly.type
_entity_poly.pdbx_seq_one_letter_code
_entity_poly.pdbx_strand_id
1 'polypeptide(L)'
;MWDVVVIVFCLAGALLLLVQTVVQQRIWRRHLREVTEYNAWQQSKVGAPFDQDGSGPPLVTSPYAVQHRPLPPKPGAGRLIWAGVLVVVALLVFFARLA
;
A
#
# COMPACT_ATOMS: atom_id res chain seq x y z
N MET A 1 7.58 -6.98 -36.09
CA MET A 1 8.56 -6.77 -34.99
C MET A 1 8.06 -5.80 -33.94
N TRP A 2 7.46 -4.66 -34.32
CA TRP A 2 6.91 -3.67 -33.38
C TRP A 2 5.90 -4.21 -32.36
N ASP A 3 5.03 -5.16 -32.75
CA ASP A 3 4.01 -5.72 -31.85
C ASP A 3 4.61 -6.41 -30.62
N VAL A 4 5.73 -7.11 -30.79
CA VAL A 4 6.44 -7.78 -29.68
C VAL A 4 7.02 -6.75 -28.72
N VAL A 5 7.55 -5.64 -29.24
CA VAL A 5 8.06 -4.53 -28.43
C VAL A 5 6.94 -3.92 -27.59
N VAL A 6 5.77 -3.70 -28.18
CA VAL A 6 4.58 -3.17 -27.47
C VAL A 6 4.15 -4.11 -26.35
N ILE A 7 4.02 -5.41 -26.62
CA ILE A 7 3.63 -6.41 -25.62
C ILE A 7 4.63 -6.43 -24.45
N VAL A 8 5.93 -6.46 -24.74
CA VAL A 8 6.98 -6.46 -23.69
C VAL A 8 6.92 -5.19 -22.85
N PHE A 9 6.76 -4.02 -23.47
CA PHE A 9 6.62 -2.75 -22.74
C PHE A 9 5.37 -2.71 -21.86
N CYS A 10 4.22 -3.18 -22.35
CA CYS A 10 2.98 -3.23 -21.59
C CYS A 10 3.11 -4.17 -20.37
N LEU A 11 3.68 -5.36 -20.55
CA LEU A 11 3.89 -6.31 -19.46
C LEU A 11 4.91 -5.81 -18.44
N ALA A 12 6.01 -5.21 -18.88
CA ALA A 12 6.99 -4.59 -17.99
C ALA A 12 6.39 -3.44 -17.18
N GLY A 13 5.58 -2.58 -17.83
CA GLY A 13 4.86 -1.49 -17.16
C GLY A 13 3.85 -2.01 -16.13
N ALA A 14 3.08 -3.04 -16.46
CA ALA A 14 2.15 -3.68 -15.54
C ALA A 14 2.88 -4.28 -14.32
N LEU A 15 3.99 -4.97 -14.55
CA LEU A 15 4.81 -5.55 -13.48
C LEU A 15 5.35 -4.47 -12.53
N LEU A 16 5.88 -3.37 -13.07
CA LEU A 16 6.37 -2.25 -12.26
C LEU A 16 5.27 -1.64 -11.39
N LEU A 17 4.07 -1.42 -11.94
CA LEU A 17 2.93 -0.91 -11.19
C LEU A 17 2.51 -1.86 -10.07
N LEU A 18 2.53 -3.17 -10.31
CA LEU A 18 2.24 -4.18 -9.31
C LEU A 18 3.27 -4.18 -8.18
N VAL A 19 4.57 -4.17 -8.51
CA VAL A 19 5.64 -4.14 -7.50
C VAL A 19 5.52 -2.90 -6.62
N GLN A 20 5.34 -1.72 -7.21
CA GLN A 20 5.16 -0.49 -6.44
C GLN A 20 3.91 -0.53 -5.55
N THR A 21 2.83 -1.14 -6.04
CA THR A 21 1.59 -1.30 -5.26
C THR A 21 1.82 -2.22 -4.06
N VAL A 22 2.55 -3.33 -4.22
CA VAL A 22 2.90 -4.23 -3.13
C VAL A 22 3.76 -3.53 -2.08
N VAL A 23 4.78 -2.79 -2.50
CA VAL A 23 5.65 -2.03 -1.58
C VAL A 23 4.84 -1.00 -0.79
N GLN A 24 4.01 -0.19 -1.47
CA GLN A 24 3.16 0.79 -0.79
C GLN A 24 2.17 0.14 0.16
N GLN A 25 1.57 -1.00 -0.20
CA GLN A 25 0.67 -1.73 0.69
C GLN A 25 1.39 -2.31 1.91
N ARG A 26 2.66 -2.71 1.80
CA ARG A 26 3.43 -3.19 2.96
C ARG A 26 3.73 -2.04 3.93
N ILE A 27 4.18 -0.91 3.42
CA ILE A 27 4.42 0.31 4.21
C ILE A 27 3.12 0.75 4.89
N TRP A 28 2.03 0.75 4.12
CA TRP A 28 0.68 1.04 4.61
C TRP A 28 0.26 0.17 5.80
N ARG A 29 0.38 -1.15 5.67
CA ARG A 29 0.02 -2.09 6.74
C ARG A 29 0.89 -1.91 7.98
N ARG A 30 2.17 -1.59 7.80
CA ARG A 30 3.07 -1.29 8.92
C ARG A 30 2.57 -0.05 9.69
N HIS A 31 2.26 1.03 8.98
CA HIS A 31 1.71 2.24 9.62
C HIS A 31 0.37 1.99 10.30
N LEU A 32 -0.52 1.16 9.73
CA LEU A 32 -1.78 0.78 10.39
C LEU A 32 -1.55 0.09 11.72
N ARG A 33 -0.60 -0.86 11.79
CA ARG A 33 -0.27 -1.55 13.05
C ARG A 33 0.23 -0.57 14.09
N GLU A 34 1.20 0.27 13.74
CA GLU A 34 1.78 1.27 14.65
C GLU A 34 0.73 2.27 15.17
N VAL A 35 -0.21 2.72 14.32
CA VAL A 35 -1.34 3.57 14.77
C VAL A 35 -2.28 2.82 15.70
N THR A 36 -2.55 1.54 15.43
CA THR A 36 -3.47 0.74 16.25
C THR A 36 -2.89 0.47 17.63
N GLU A 37 -1.59 0.12 17.70
CA GLU A 37 -0.86 -0.07 18.95
C GLU A 37 -0.81 1.22 19.78
N TYR A 38 -0.52 2.35 19.15
CA TYR A 38 -0.50 3.64 19.83
C TYR A 38 -1.89 4.05 20.35
N ASN A 39 -2.94 3.85 19.55
CA ASN A 39 -4.31 4.13 19.99
C ASN A 39 -4.74 3.21 21.14
N ALA A 40 -4.36 1.94 21.11
CA ALA A 40 -4.64 0.99 22.20
C ALA A 40 -3.92 1.41 23.50
N TRP A 41 -2.65 1.79 23.41
CA TRP A 41 -1.89 2.33 24.55
C TRP A 41 -2.53 3.62 25.10
N GLN A 42 -3.02 4.51 24.24
CA GLN A 42 -3.72 5.69 24.71
C GLN A 42 -5.03 5.38 25.40
N GLN A 43 -5.84 4.48 24.82
CA GLN A 43 -7.10 4.06 25.41
C GLN A 43 -6.90 3.40 26.77
N SER A 44 -5.83 2.63 26.96
CA SER A 44 -5.51 2.05 28.28
C SER A 44 -5.10 3.09 29.32
N LYS A 45 -4.68 4.28 28.90
CA LYS A 45 -4.37 5.40 29.81
C LYS A 45 -5.58 6.28 30.13
N VAL A 46 -6.62 6.29 29.29
CA VAL A 46 -7.84 7.05 29.55
C VAL A 46 -8.62 6.38 30.69
N GLY A 47 -8.52 6.93 31.90
CA GLY A 47 -9.22 6.46 33.10
C GLY A 47 -8.39 5.56 34.04
N ALA A 48 -7.13 5.28 33.71
CA ALA A 48 -6.22 4.59 34.61
C ALA A 48 -5.68 5.56 35.69
N PRO A 49 -5.58 5.14 36.97
CA PRO A 49 -4.85 5.89 37.99
C PRO A 49 -3.41 6.14 37.52
N PHE A 50 -2.85 7.32 37.86
CA PHE A 50 -1.57 7.85 37.35
C PHE A 50 -0.34 6.91 37.46
N ASP A 51 -0.42 5.80 38.20
CA ASP A 51 0.72 5.01 38.68
C ASP A 51 0.81 3.55 38.20
N GLN A 52 -0.07 3.04 37.33
CA GLN A 52 -0.14 1.57 37.15
C GLN A 52 0.89 0.95 36.19
N ASP A 53 1.60 1.74 35.39
CA ASP A 53 2.38 1.17 34.29
C ASP A 53 3.33 2.23 33.72
N GLY A 54 4.53 2.30 34.32
CA GLY A 54 5.66 3.13 33.86
C GLY A 54 6.20 2.79 32.46
N SER A 55 5.48 1.95 31.71
CA SER A 55 5.67 1.75 30.28
C SER A 55 5.36 3.05 29.53
N GLY A 56 6.44 3.73 29.12
CA GLY A 56 6.38 4.86 28.19
C GLY A 56 5.67 4.49 26.88
N PRO A 57 5.34 5.49 26.05
CA PRO A 57 4.67 5.26 24.78
C PRO A 57 5.44 4.25 23.90
N PRO A 58 4.74 3.41 23.12
CA PRO A 58 5.40 2.49 22.21
C PRO A 58 6.25 3.26 21.20
N LEU A 59 7.43 2.72 20.88
CA LEU A 59 8.36 3.33 19.93
C LEU A 59 7.81 3.19 18.50
N VAL A 60 7.02 4.17 18.07
CA VAL A 60 6.41 4.22 16.73
C VAL A 60 7.25 5.07 15.78
N THR A 61 7.43 4.61 14.53
CA THR A 61 8.11 5.40 13.49
C THR A 61 7.14 6.10 12.54
N SER A 62 5.87 5.68 12.54
CA SER A 62 4.79 6.29 11.76
C SER A 62 4.46 7.71 12.24
N PRO A 63 4.53 8.74 11.37
CA PRO A 63 4.13 10.10 11.75
C PRO A 63 2.63 10.21 12.05
N TYR A 64 1.82 9.26 11.55
CA TYR A 64 0.38 9.24 11.76
C TYR A 64 -0.02 8.79 13.17
N ALA A 65 0.82 7.96 13.81
CA ALA A 65 0.58 7.50 15.18
C ALA A 65 0.75 8.63 16.18
N VAL A 66 1.78 9.46 15.98
CA VAL A 66 2.11 10.57 16.89
C VAL A 66 1.15 11.75 16.76
N GLN A 67 0.63 12.01 15.56
CA GLN A 67 -0.20 13.20 15.26
C GLN A 67 -1.71 12.95 15.33
N HIS A 68 -2.17 11.76 15.73
CA HIS A 68 -3.59 11.38 15.74
C HIS A 68 -4.30 11.63 14.41
N ARG A 69 -3.56 11.52 13.31
CA ARG A 69 -4.13 11.78 12.00
C ARG A 69 -4.75 10.50 11.46
N PRO A 70 -5.95 10.58 10.86
CA PRO A 70 -6.52 9.44 10.18
C PRO A 70 -5.53 8.99 9.10
N LEU A 71 -5.27 7.68 9.07
CA LEU A 71 -4.44 7.11 8.03
C LEU A 71 -5.12 7.41 6.67
N PRO A 72 -4.37 7.83 5.62
CA PRO A 72 -4.93 7.99 4.28
C PRO A 72 -5.70 6.75 3.75
N PRO A 73 -6.39 6.81 2.61
CA PRO A 73 -6.96 5.61 2.01
C PRO A 73 -5.86 4.62 1.56
N LYS A 74 -6.18 3.32 1.55
CA LYS A 74 -5.26 2.25 1.13
C LYS A 74 -4.65 2.57 -0.24
N PRO A 75 -3.30 2.66 -0.35
CA PRO A 75 -2.67 3.01 -1.61
C PRO A 75 -2.76 1.88 -2.63
N GLY A 76 -2.79 2.25 -3.92
CA GLY A 76 -2.61 1.32 -5.04
C GLY A 76 -3.84 1.00 -5.88
N ALA A 77 -5.05 1.43 -5.51
CA ALA A 77 -6.25 1.14 -6.29
C ALA A 77 -6.14 1.63 -7.75
N GLY A 78 -5.73 2.88 -7.97
CA GLY A 78 -5.52 3.42 -9.32
C GLY A 78 -4.41 2.69 -10.10
N ARG A 79 -3.34 2.28 -9.42
CA ARG A 79 -2.22 1.55 -10.06
C ARG A 79 -2.61 0.15 -10.50
N LEU A 80 -3.48 -0.53 -9.74
CA LEU A 80 -4.04 -1.83 -10.12
C LEU A 80 -4.91 -1.72 -11.37
N ILE A 81 -5.72 -0.67 -11.48
CA ILE A 81 -6.54 -0.42 -12.67
C ILE A 81 -5.64 -0.24 -13.90
N TRP A 82 -4.62 0.61 -13.80
CA TRP A 82 -3.68 0.83 -14.91
C TRP A 82 -2.87 -0.42 -15.27
N ALA A 83 -2.44 -1.20 -14.29
CA ALA A 83 -1.78 -2.48 -14.54
C ALA A 83 -2.70 -3.44 -15.31
N GLY A 84 -3.99 -3.51 -14.92
CA GLY A 84 -5.00 -4.29 -15.63
C GLY A 84 -5.20 -3.82 -17.08
N VAL A 85 -5.31 -2.51 -17.30
CA VAL A 85 -5.43 -1.92 -18.65
C VAL A 85 -4.25 -2.32 -19.52
N LEU A 86 -3.01 -2.23 -19.01
CA LEU A 86 -1.82 -2.62 -19.77
C LEU A 86 -1.82 -4.11 -20.16
N VAL A 87 -2.29 -4.98 -19.26
CA VAL A 87 -2.42 -6.42 -19.56
C VAL A 87 -3.48 -6.66 -20.63
N VAL A 88 -4.63 -6.00 -20.56
CA VAL A 88 -5.69 -6.11 -21.58
C VAL A 88 -5.19 -5.63 -22.95
N VAL A 89 -4.47 -4.51 -23.00
CA VAL A 89 -3.87 -4.01 -24.25
C VAL A 89 -2.86 -5.01 -24.81
N ALA A 90 -1.99 -5.57 -23.98
CA ALA A 90 -1.03 -6.60 -24.42
C ALA A 90 -1.73 -7.83 -25.00
N LEU A 91 -2.82 -8.29 -24.37
CA LEU A 91 -3.61 -9.41 -24.86
C LEU A 91 -4.29 -9.09 -26.20
N LEU A 92 -4.89 -7.91 -26.36
CA LEU A 92 -5.53 -7.51 -27.61
C LEU A 92 -4.52 -7.47 -28.77
N VAL A 93 -3.33 -6.90 -28.56
CA VAL A 93 -2.27 -6.87 -29.57
C VAL A 93 -1.80 -8.28 -29.92
N PHE A 94 -1.68 -9.16 -28.91
CA PHE A 94 -1.30 -10.56 -29.12
C PHE A 94 -2.34 -11.33 -29.94
N PHE A 95 -3.63 -11.20 -29.62
CA PHE A 95 -4.71 -11.85 -30.37
C PHE A 95 -4.86 -11.28 -31.78
N ALA A 96 -4.72 -9.97 -31.96
CA ALA A 96 -4.73 -9.35 -33.29
C ALA A 96 -3.58 -9.84 -34.19
N ARG A 97 -2.48 -10.32 -33.59
CA ARG A 97 -1.36 -10.95 -34.29
C ARG A 97 -1.62 -12.41 -34.70
N LEU A 98 -2.56 -13.08 -34.04
CA LEU A 98 -2.91 -14.48 -34.27
C LEU A 98 -4.06 -14.65 -35.27
N ALA A 99 -4.91 -13.64 -35.41
CA ALA A 99 -6.00 -13.56 -36.37
C ALA A 99 -5.49 -13.24 -37.78
#